data_AF-A0A965HRM7-F1
#
_entry.id   AF-A0A965HRM7-F1
#
_cell.length_a   1.000
_cell.length_b   1.000
_cell.length_c   1.000
_cell.angle_alpha   90.00
_cell.angle_beta   90.00
_cell.angle_gamma   90.00
#
_symmetry.space_group_name_H-M   'P 1'
#
loop_
_entity.id
_entity.type
_entity.pdbx_description
1 polymer ?
#
loop_
_entity_poly.entity_id
_entity_poly.type
_entity_poly.pdbx_seq_one_letter_code
_entity_poly.pdbx_strand_id
1 'polypeptide(L)'
;MDFQVLNSLAIVDLFIGLVVLVSMIIGIFRGLVREALSLLAWVAAFWVAYRYSGSVAAWVDTVLNNPALSSAVSSIGVFIGTLLGLGLMGRLLTGLFKRAGLNGTDRGLGAVFGMVRGVAITLVLLMVARLTPIADQPWYNASVAIPYLNPIVDKLALGIGWSFMEEFESTVTKAQETVTVTPSD
;
A
#
# COMPACT_ATOMS: atom_id res chain seq x y z
N MET A 1 8.04 36.49 16.96
CA MET A 1 7.77 35.22 16.29
C MET A 1 6.41 35.34 15.64
N ASP A 2 6.35 35.25 14.32
CA ASP A 2 5.13 35.44 13.55
C ASP A 2 4.15 34.28 13.81
N PHE A 3 2.91 34.58 14.20
CA PHE A 3 1.88 33.56 14.46
C PHE A 3 1.57 32.75 13.20
N GLN A 4 1.78 33.29 12.00
CA GLN A 4 1.64 32.55 10.75
C GLN A 4 2.71 31.46 10.60
N VAL A 5 3.95 31.73 11.02
CA VAL A 5 5.05 30.77 10.96
C VAL A 5 4.85 29.65 11.97
N LEU A 6 4.35 29.95 13.18
CA LEU A 6 4.00 28.92 14.17
C LEU A 6 2.85 28.02 13.68
N ASN A 7 1.86 28.58 12.98
CA ASN A 7 0.74 27.81 12.43
C ASN A 7 1.17 26.95 11.22
N SER A 8 2.08 27.45 10.37
CA SER A 8 2.59 26.71 9.20
C SER A 8 3.56 25.60 9.59
N LEU A 9 4.43 25.83 10.59
CA LEU A 9 5.27 24.80 11.23
C LEU A 9 4.41 23.66 11.78
N ALA A 10 3.31 24.00 12.46
CA ALA A 10 2.51 23.02 13.18
C ALA A 10 1.67 22.13 12.27
N ILE A 11 1.14 22.61 11.13
CA ILE A 11 0.10 21.87 10.40
C ILE A 11 0.58 20.54 9.82
N VAL A 12 1.74 20.53 9.14
CA VAL A 12 2.27 19.31 8.53
C VAL A 12 2.78 18.35 9.59
N ASP A 13 3.51 18.87 10.58
CA ASP A 13 4.06 18.07 11.67
C ASP A 13 2.94 17.47 12.54
N LEU A 14 1.86 18.22 12.79
CA LEU A 14 0.65 17.74 13.48
C LEU A 14 -0.08 16.68 12.65
N PHE A 15 -0.18 16.86 11.33
CA PHE A 15 -0.80 15.87 10.45
C PHE A 15 0.00 14.55 10.44
N ILE A 16 1.32 14.63 10.28
CA ILE A 16 2.21 13.46 10.33
C ILE A 16 2.10 12.78 11.71
N GLY A 17 2.20 13.56 12.78
CA GLY A 17 2.04 13.08 14.14
C GLY A 17 0.69 12.40 14.36
N LEU A 18 -0.39 12.95 13.83
CA LEU A 18 -1.74 12.39 13.91
C LEU A 18 -1.83 11.05 13.17
N VAL A 19 -1.31 10.96 11.93
CA VAL A 19 -1.31 9.70 11.16
C VAL A 19 -0.56 8.61 11.90
N VAL A 20 0.64 8.92 12.41
CA VAL A 20 1.46 7.96 13.18
C VAL A 20 0.76 7.56 14.48
N LEU A 21 0.20 8.52 15.21
CA LEU A 21 -0.51 8.28 16.48
C LEU A 21 -1.74 7.40 16.27
N VAL A 22 -2.59 7.73 15.30
CA VAL A 22 -3.77 6.93 14.95
C VAL A 22 -3.36 5.52 14.54
N SER A 23 -2.32 5.39 13.71
CA SER A 23 -1.80 4.09 13.29
C SER A 23 -1.27 3.27 14.48
N MET A 24 -0.58 3.90 15.43
CA MET A 24 -0.10 3.27 16.66
C MET A 24 -1.26 2.81 17.55
N ILE A 25 -2.29 3.64 17.72
CA ILE A 25 -3.49 3.32 18.50
C ILE A 25 -4.23 2.13 17.86
N ILE A 26 -4.40 2.13 16.54
CA ILE A 26 -4.99 0.99 15.81
C ILE A 26 -4.14 -0.28 16.02
N GLY A 27 -2.82 -0.16 15.98
CA GLY A 27 -1.88 -1.25 16.24
C GLY A 27 -2.01 -1.82 17.66
N ILE A 28 -2.18 -0.98 18.67
CA ILE A 28 -2.44 -1.39 20.06
C ILE A 28 -3.75 -2.17 20.16
N PHE A 29 -4.82 -1.70 19.52
CA PHE A 29 -6.12 -2.37 19.58
C PHE A 29 -6.17 -3.69 18.81
N ARG A 30 -5.46 -3.76 17.67
CA ARG A 30 -5.44 -4.95 16.83
C ARG A 30 -4.45 -6.02 17.31
N GLY A 31 -3.30 -5.61 17.84
CA GLY A 31 -2.17 -6.48 18.17
C GLY A 31 -1.30 -6.82 16.96
N LEU A 32 -0.02 -7.13 17.21
CA LEU A 32 0.94 -7.51 16.16
C LEU A 32 0.49 -8.75 15.40
N VAL A 33 0.06 -9.80 16.10
CA VAL A 33 -0.28 -11.10 15.50
C VAL A 33 -1.38 -10.95 14.46
N ARG A 34 -2.43 -10.19 14.78
CA ARG A 34 -3.54 -9.94 13.86
C ARG A 34 -3.07 -9.19 12.61
N GLU A 35 -2.21 -8.19 12.81
CA GLU A 35 -1.72 -7.35 11.73
C GLU A 35 -0.75 -8.12 10.82
N ALA A 36 0.14 -8.93 11.39
CA ALA A 36 1.04 -9.82 10.66
C ALA A 36 0.26 -10.89 9.87
N LEU A 37 -0.73 -11.53 10.48
CA LEU A 37 -1.61 -12.49 9.78
C LEU A 37 -2.39 -11.81 8.65
N SER A 38 -2.83 -10.57 8.83
CA SER A 38 -3.50 -9.81 7.78
C SER A 38 -2.56 -9.52 6.61
N LEU A 39 -1.31 -9.11 6.88
CA LEU A 39 -0.33 -8.88 5.82
C LEU A 39 0.02 -10.17 5.08
N LEU A 40 0.24 -11.26 5.81
CA LEU A 40 0.48 -12.58 5.22
C LEU A 40 -0.71 -13.03 4.36
N ALA A 41 -1.94 -12.78 4.80
CA ALA A 41 -3.13 -13.09 4.01
C ALA A 41 -3.18 -12.30 2.71
N TRP A 42 -2.82 -11.01 2.72
CA TRP A 42 -2.72 -10.20 1.50
C TRP A 42 -1.66 -10.72 0.53
N VAL A 43 -0.45 -11.00 1.02
CA VAL A 43 0.65 -11.53 0.19
C VAL A 43 0.27 -12.89 -0.41
N ALA A 44 -0.26 -13.79 0.42
CA ALA A 44 -0.71 -15.10 -0.04
C ALA A 44 -1.88 -15.00 -1.02
N ALA A 45 -2.82 -14.09 -0.82
CA ALA A 45 -3.93 -13.88 -1.75
C ALA A 45 -3.45 -13.39 -3.12
N PHE A 46 -2.49 -12.46 -3.17
CA PHE A 46 -1.87 -12.06 -4.44
C PHE A 46 -1.16 -13.22 -5.12
N TRP A 47 -0.37 -13.99 -4.36
CA TRP A 47 0.35 -15.14 -4.90
C TRP A 47 -0.59 -16.21 -5.46
N VAL A 48 -1.67 -16.54 -4.73
CA VAL A 48 -2.69 -17.49 -5.18
C VAL A 48 -3.46 -16.95 -6.38
N ALA A 49 -3.87 -15.67 -6.36
CA ALA A 49 -4.53 -15.04 -7.50
C ALA A 49 -3.65 -15.09 -8.75
N TYR A 50 -2.39 -14.68 -8.65
CA TYR A 50 -1.43 -14.74 -9.75
C TYR A 50 -1.25 -16.16 -10.30
N ARG A 51 -1.19 -17.17 -9.41
CA ARG A 51 -0.90 -18.55 -9.81
C ARG A 51 -2.10 -19.31 -10.36
N TYR A 52 -3.31 -19.01 -9.89
CA TYR A 52 -4.52 -19.82 -10.15
C TYR A 52 -5.62 -19.08 -10.92
N SER A 53 -5.53 -17.76 -11.13
CA SER A 53 -6.53 -17.00 -11.88
C SER A 53 -6.74 -17.51 -13.30
N GLY A 54 -5.67 -17.92 -14.00
CA GLY A 54 -5.75 -18.46 -15.35
C GLY A 54 -6.55 -19.76 -15.44
N SER A 55 -6.41 -20.65 -14.45
CA SER A 55 -7.21 -21.88 -14.39
C SER A 55 -8.68 -21.58 -14.17
N VAL A 56 -9.02 -20.59 -13.33
CA VAL A 56 -10.40 -20.16 -13.08
C VAL A 56 -10.98 -19.41 -14.29
N ALA A 57 -10.15 -18.64 -14.99
CA ALA A 57 -10.55 -17.90 -16.19
C ALA A 57 -11.07 -18.80 -17.29
N ALA A 58 -10.47 -19.99 -17.49
CA ALA A 58 -10.97 -20.96 -18.46
C ALA A 58 -12.42 -21.40 -18.18
N TRP A 59 -12.81 -21.53 -16.92
CA TRP A 59 -14.19 -21.86 -16.53
C TRP A 59 -15.11 -20.65 -16.68
N VAL A 60 -14.67 -19.48 -16.23
CA VAL A 60 -15.45 -18.24 -16.27
C VAL A 60 -15.74 -17.81 -17.71
N ASP A 61 -14.80 -18.06 -18.63
CA ASP A 61 -14.95 -17.69 -20.04
C ASP A 61 -16.07 -18.45 -20.75
N THR A 62 -16.39 -19.67 -20.30
CA THR A 62 -17.56 -20.42 -20.80
C THR A 62 -18.90 -19.71 -20.55
N VAL A 63 -18.93 -18.77 -19.59
CA VAL A 63 -20.12 -18.00 -19.23
C VAL A 63 -20.06 -16.59 -19.82
N LEU A 64 -18.91 -15.91 -19.71
CA LEU A 64 -18.77 -14.50 -20.10
C LEU A 64 -18.45 -14.30 -21.58
N ASN A 65 -17.86 -15.30 -22.25
CA ASN A 65 -17.43 -15.24 -23.66
C ASN A 65 -16.59 -13.98 -23.99
N ASN A 66 -15.78 -13.52 -23.04
CA ASN A 66 -14.91 -12.35 -23.19
C ASN A 66 -13.62 -12.59 -22.41
N PRO A 67 -12.51 -12.94 -23.10
CA PRO A 67 -11.26 -13.35 -22.43
C PRO A 67 -10.70 -12.29 -21.47
N ALA A 68 -10.81 -11.01 -21.82
CA ALA A 68 -10.33 -9.91 -20.98
C ALA A 68 -11.17 -9.79 -19.70
N LEU A 69 -12.50 -9.87 -19.82
CA LEU A 69 -13.42 -9.82 -18.68
C LEU A 69 -13.25 -11.05 -17.78
N SER A 70 -13.13 -12.24 -18.38
CA SER A 70 -12.94 -13.51 -17.69
C SER A 70 -11.65 -13.55 -16.88
N SER A 71 -10.55 -13.04 -17.44
CA SER A 71 -9.27 -12.92 -16.74
C SER A 71 -9.35 -11.98 -15.53
N ALA A 72 -9.97 -10.81 -15.70
CA ALA A 72 -10.14 -9.83 -14.63
C ALA A 72 -11.03 -10.37 -13.49
N VAL A 73 -12.21 -10.90 -13.84
CA VAL A 73 -13.18 -11.46 -12.87
C VAL A 73 -12.58 -12.62 -12.10
N SER A 74 -11.84 -13.51 -12.78
CA SER A 74 -11.21 -14.66 -12.14
C SER A 74 -10.09 -14.26 -11.19
N SER A 75 -9.27 -13.29 -11.59
CA SER A 75 -8.22 -12.75 -10.73
C SER A 75 -8.80 -12.13 -9.46
N ILE A 76 -9.83 -11.29 -9.60
CA ILE A 76 -10.52 -10.66 -8.47
C ILE A 76 -11.21 -11.73 -7.60
N GLY A 77 -11.91 -12.68 -8.22
CA GLY A 77 -12.64 -13.74 -7.51
C GLY A 77 -11.72 -14.63 -6.68
N VAL A 78 -10.61 -15.10 -7.26
CA VAL A 78 -9.61 -15.91 -6.54
C VAL A 78 -8.96 -15.10 -5.42
N PHE A 79 -8.61 -13.84 -5.69
CA PHE A 79 -8.02 -12.94 -4.70
C PHE A 79 -8.93 -12.75 -3.48
N ILE A 80 -10.19 -12.36 -3.71
CA ILE A 80 -11.17 -12.13 -2.65
C ILE A 80 -11.51 -13.44 -1.92
N GLY A 81 -11.73 -14.53 -2.64
CA GLY A 81 -11.98 -15.84 -2.04
C GLY A 81 -10.86 -16.28 -1.11
N THR A 82 -9.61 -16.09 -1.54
CA THR A 82 -8.42 -16.41 -0.73
C THR A 82 -8.30 -15.50 0.49
N LEU A 83 -8.50 -14.19 0.32
CA LEU A 83 -8.49 -13.23 1.44
C LEU A 83 -9.55 -13.58 2.48
N LEU A 84 -10.76 -13.95 2.07
CA LEU A 84 -11.83 -14.32 2.99
C LEU A 84 -11.48 -15.61 3.75
N GLY A 85 -10.97 -16.63 3.06
CA GLY A 85 -10.54 -17.89 3.66
C GLY A 85 -9.40 -17.69 4.68
N LEU A 86 -8.33 -17.02 4.26
CA LEU A 86 -7.18 -16.72 5.13
C LEU A 86 -7.54 -15.77 6.27
N GLY A 87 -8.41 -14.80 6.03
CA GLY A 87 -8.92 -13.88 7.05
C GLY A 87 -9.72 -14.61 8.14
N LEU A 88 -10.55 -15.58 7.75
CA LEU A 88 -11.27 -16.42 8.70
C LEU A 88 -10.31 -17.30 9.52
N MET A 89 -9.34 -17.95 8.85
CA MET A 89 -8.30 -18.74 9.53
C MET A 89 -7.48 -17.87 10.50
N GLY A 90 -7.09 -16.67 10.08
CA GLY A 90 -6.35 -15.72 10.90
C GLY A 90 -7.11 -15.30 12.15
N ARG A 91 -8.45 -15.18 12.09
CA ARG A 91 -9.27 -14.91 13.28
C ARG A 91 -9.22 -16.06 14.29
N LEU A 92 -9.25 -17.31 13.82
CA LEU A 92 -9.14 -18.49 14.68
C LEU A 92 -7.77 -18.54 15.37
N LEU A 93 -6.69 -18.36 14.60
CA LEU A 93 -5.32 -18.32 15.12
C LEU A 93 -5.15 -17.21 16.16
N THR A 94 -5.63 -16.00 15.86
CA THR A 94 -5.60 -14.89 16.82
C THR A 94 -6.34 -15.23 18.12
N GLY A 95 -7.44 -15.99 18.04
CA GLY A 95 -8.15 -16.48 19.21
C GLY A 95 -7.33 -17.43 20.08
N LEU A 96 -6.50 -18.29 19.47
CA LEU A 96 -5.59 -19.19 20.18
C LEU A 96 -4.48 -18.44 20.90
N PHE A 97 -3.85 -17.46 20.23
CA PHE A 97 -2.81 -16.63 20.85
C PHE A 97 -3.34 -15.81 22.03
N LYS A 98 -4.59 -15.34 21.97
CA LYS A 98 -5.23 -14.66 23.10
C LYS A 98 -5.39 -15.57 24.31
N ARG A 99 -5.71 -16.86 24.10
CA ARG A 99 -5.83 -17.86 25.19
C ARG A 99 -4.47 -18.22 25.79
N ALA A 100 -3.39 -18.14 25.02
CA ALA A 100 -2.03 -18.37 25.49
C ALA A 100 -1.46 -17.24 26.39
N GLY A 101 -2.25 -16.19 26.70
CA GLY A 101 -1.87 -15.15 27.65
C GLY A 101 -0.94 -14.06 27.09
N LEU A 102 -0.63 -14.08 25.79
CA LEU A 102 0.32 -13.14 25.15
C LEU A 102 -0.25 -11.74 24.86
N ASN A 103 -1.42 -11.40 25.42
CA ASN A 103 -2.19 -10.21 25.07
C ASN A 103 -1.47 -8.89 25.41
N GLY A 104 -0.62 -8.82 26.43
CA GLY A 104 0.13 -7.61 26.78
C GLY A 104 1.24 -7.30 25.76
N THR A 105 2.12 -8.27 25.53
CA THR A 105 3.25 -8.14 24.60
C THR A 105 2.77 -7.97 23.15
N ASP A 106 1.72 -8.67 22.74
CA ASP A 106 1.12 -8.55 21.40
C ASP A 106 0.63 -7.12 21.10
N ARG A 107 0.04 -6.45 22.09
CA ARG A 107 -0.40 -5.05 21.95
C ARG A 107 0.77 -4.06 21.92
N GLY A 108 1.79 -4.29 22.75
CA GLY A 108 2.99 -3.45 22.77
C GLY A 108 3.73 -3.51 21.43
N LEU A 109 3.94 -4.71 20.90
CA LEU A 109 4.51 -4.89 19.56
C LEU A 109 3.58 -4.37 18.46
N GLY A 110 2.26 -4.48 18.65
CA GLY A 110 1.26 -3.87 17.77
C GLY A 110 1.42 -2.34 17.69
N ALA A 111 1.77 -1.68 18.80
CA ALA A 111 2.06 -0.25 18.82
C ALA A 111 3.28 0.11 17.96
N VAL A 112 4.38 -0.63 18.12
CA VAL A 112 5.61 -0.45 17.33
C VAL A 112 5.33 -0.68 15.85
N PHE A 113 4.61 -1.75 15.52
CA PHE A 113 4.20 -2.03 14.14
C PHE A 113 3.31 -0.92 13.58
N GLY A 114 2.34 -0.44 14.36
CA GLY A 114 1.48 0.68 13.99
C GLY A 114 2.26 1.97 13.76
N MET A 115 3.31 2.23 14.54
CA MET A 115 4.21 3.37 14.33
C MET A 115 4.96 3.25 13.00
N VAL A 116 5.59 2.09 12.74
CA VAL A 116 6.29 1.83 11.47
C VAL A 116 5.34 1.99 10.28
N ARG A 117 4.13 1.43 10.37
CA ARG A 117 3.09 1.57 9.34
C ARG A 117 2.68 3.03 9.15
N GLY A 118 2.52 3.79 10.24
CA GLY A 118 2.18 5.21 10.19
C GLY A 118 3.24 6.02 9.44
N VAL A 119 4.51 5.79 9.77
CA VAL A 119 5.65 6.41 9.06
C VAL A 119 5.67 6.00 7.59
N ALA A 120 5.46 4.72 7.28
CA ALA A 120 5.40 4.24 5.90
C ALA A 120 4.28 4.92 5.10
N ILE A 121 3.08 5.08 5.68
CA ILE A 121 1.97 5.81 5.07
C ILE A 121 2.36 7.26 4.81
N THR A 122 2.96 7.94 5.79
CA THR A 122 3.46 9.31 5.62
C THR A 122 4.48 9.42 4.48
N LEU A 123 5.42 8.48 4.37
CA LEU A 123 6.41 8.48 3.27
C LEU A 123 5.74 8.40 1.90
N VAL A 124 4.74 7.52 1.76
CA VAL A 124 3.96 7.41 0.52
C VAL A 124 3.21 8.72 0.24
N LEU A 125 2.57 9.32 1.24
CA LEU A 125 1.87 10.61 1.08
C LEU A 125 2.82 11.73 0.68
N LEU A 126 4.03 11.79 1.25
CA LEU A 126 5.05 12.77 0.87
C LEU A 126 5.54 12.55 -0.56
N MET A 127 5.70 11.28 -0.99
CA MET A 127 6.06 10.95 -2.36
C MET A 127 5.00 11.43 -3.35
N VAL A 128 3.72 11.20 -3.05
CA VAL A 128 2.60 11.71 -3.86
C VAL A 128 2.54 13.24 -3.82
N ALA A 129 2.74 13.87 -2.66
CA ALA A 129 2.73 15.32 -2.52
C ALA A 129 3.78 16.01 -3.40
N ARG A 130 4.95 15.39 -3.60
CA ARG A 130 6.00 15.88 -4.51
C ARG A 130 5.62 15.82 -5.99
N LEU A 131 4.68 14.96 -6.37
CA LEU A 131 4.13 14.92 -7.73
C LEU A 131 3.08 16.02 -7.97
N THR A 132 2.79 16.85 -6.95
CA THR A 132 1.78 17.91 -7.01
C THR A 132 2.39 19.26 -6.63
N PRO A 133 1.76 20.41 -6.98
CA PRO A 133 2.23 21.75 -6.63
C PRO A 133 2.25 22.06 -5.11
N ILE A 134 1.90 21.08 -4.29
CA ILE A 134 1.87 21.18 -2.83
C ILE A 134 3.28 21.31 -2.25
N ALA A 135 4.29 20.72 -2.89
CA ALA A 135 5.67 20.76 -2.41
C ALA A 135 6.31 22.17 -2.43
N ASP A 136 5.78 23.08 -3.25
CA ASP A 136 6.27 24.46 -3.36
C ASP A 136 5.66 25.40 -2.31
N GLN A 137 4.70 24.91 -1.52
CA GLN A 137 3.95 25.75 -0.59
C GLN A 137 4.79 26.12 0.66
N PRO A 138 4.62 27.34 1.22
CA PRO A 138 5.37 27.79 2.40
C PRO A 138 5.19 26.90 3.63
N TRP A 139 4.01 26.29 3.80
CA TRP A 139 3.70 25.39 4.90
C TRP A 139 4.32 23.98 4.76
N TYR A 140 4.69 23.58 3.54
CA TYR A 140 5.42 22.34 3.29
C TYR A 140 6.90 22.51 3.64
N ASN A 141 7.51 23.59 3.13
CA ASN A 141 8.93 23.89 3.35
C ASN A 141 9.27 24.33 4.78
N ALA A 142 8.27 24.78 5.55
CA ALA A 142 8.45 25.12 6.96
C ALA A 142 8.51 23.90 7.90
N SER A 143 8.04 22.71 7.50
CA SER A 143 7.93 21.54 8.39
C SER A 143 9.28 21.07 8.94
N VAL A 144 9.29 20.67 10.23
CA VAL A 144 10.48 20.10 10.87
C VAL A 144 10.65 18.62 10.49
N ALA A 145 9.57 17.87 10.29
CA ALA A 145 9.63 16.45 9.95
C ALA A 145 10.09 16.19 8.50
N ILE A 146 9.71 17.04 7.56
CA ILE A 146 10.01 16.87 6.12
C ILE A 146 11.52 16.72 5.83
N PRO A 147 12.42 17.57 6.35
CA PRO A 147 13.86 17.41 6.13
C PRO A 147 14.42 16.06 6.56
N TYR A 148 13.88 15.43 7.61
CA TYR A 148 14.33 14.10 8.06
C TYR A 148 13.76 12.96 7.21
N LEU A 149 12.56 13.13 6.66
CA LEU A 149 11.89 12.12 5.84
C LEU A 149 12.32 12.19 4.37
N ASN A 150 12.71 13.37 3.88
CA ASN A 150 13.10 13.62 2.49
C ASN A 150 14.19 12.67 1.97
N PRO A 151 15.31 12.42 2.68
CA PRO A 151 16.33 11.49 2.20
C PRO A 151 15.81 10.05 2.04
N ILE A 152 14.82 9.65 2.85
CA ILE A 152 14.18 8.33 2.74
C ILE A 152 13.27 8.32 1.52
N VAL A 153 12.47 9.37 1.32
CA VAL A 153 11.64 9.53 0.13
C VAL A 153 12.49 9.54 -1.13
N ASP A 154 13.63 10.23 -1.14
CA ASP A 154 14.55 10.28 -2.29
C ASP A 154 15.09 8.89 -2.63
N LYS A 155 15.58 8.15 -1.62
CA LYS A 155 16.08 6.77 -1.82
C LYS A 155 14.99 5.84 -2.35
N LEU A 156 13.77 5.96 -1.83
CA LEU A 156 12.63 5.17 -2.29
C LEU A 156 12.23 5.56 -3.71
N ALA A 157 12.17 6.85 -4.01
CA ALA A 157 11.83 7.37 -5.35
C ALA A 157 12.89 6.99 -6.39
N LEU A 158 14.18 6.99 -6.03
CA LEU A 158 15.24 6.52 -6.92
C LEU A 158 15.15 5.01 -7.16
N GLY A 159 14.88 4.23 -6.10
CA GLY A 159 14.76 2.77 -6.21
C GLY A 159 13.53 2.31 -7.01
N ILE A 160 12.39 2.98 -6.83
CA ILE A 160 11.13 2.64 -7.51
C ILE A 160 11.06 3.32 -8.89
N GLY A 161 11.53 4.56 -8.99
CA GLY A 161 11.46 5.37 -10.21
C GLY A 161 12.33 4.84 -11.34
N TRP A 162 13.54 4.33 -11.07
CA TRP A 162 14.39 3.79 -12.12
C TRP A 162 13.77 2.55 -12.79
N SER A 163 13.27 1.59 -12.00
CA SER A 163 12.61 0.39 -12.53
C SER A 163 11.28 0.67 -13.23
N PHE A 164 10.51 1.64 -12.70
CA PHE A 164 9.21 1.99 -13.26
C PHE A 164 9.35 2.71 -14.62
N MET A 165 10.32 3.62 -14.75
CA MET A 165 10.54 4.37 -15.98
C MET A 165 10.98 3.46 -17.14
N GLU A 166 11.82 2.45 -16.89
CA GLU A 166 12.21 1.45 -17.89
C GLU A 166 11.01 0.64 -18.40
N GLU A 167 10.14 0.17 -17.50
CA GLU A 167 8.94 -0.60 -17.88
C GLU A 167 7.93 0.25 -18.65
N PHE A 168 7.73 1.51 -18.20
CA PHE A 168 6.84 2.46 -18.87
C PHE A 168 7.32 2.80 -20.27
N GLU A 169 8.61 3.15 -20.44
CA GLU A 169 9.20 3.43 -21.75
C GLU A 169 9.03 2.23 -22.69
N SER A 170 9.29 1.01 -22.21
CA SER A 170 9.11 -0.20 -23.03
C SER A 170 7.66 -0.42 -23.50
N THR A 171 6.68 -0.01 -22.68
CA THR A 171 5.25 -0.12 -23.00
C THR A 171 4.85 0.96 -24.01
N VAL A 172 5.34 2.19 -23.84
CA VAL A 172 5.10 3.30 -24.78
C VAL A 172 5.71 3.02 -26.14
N THR A 173 6.94 2.51 -26.21
CA THR A 173 7.61 2.17 -27.48
C THR A 173 6.84 1.08 -28.25
N LYS A 174 6.43 -0.01 -27.57
CA LYS A 174 5.62 -1.07 -28.20
C LYS A 174 4.26 -0.55 -28.68
N ALA A 175 3.64 0.37 -27.93
CA ALA A 175 2.39 0.99 -28.33
C ALA A 175 2.56 1.89 -29.57
N GLN A 176 3.66 2.64 -29.67
CA GLN A 176 3.97 3.47 -30.85
C GLN A 176 4.30 2.64 -32.10
N GLU A 177 5.04 1.53 -31.95
CA GLU A 177 5.29 0.59 -33.05
C GLU A 177 3.98 -0.02 -33.56
N THR A 178 3.05 -0.37 -32.67
CA THR A 178 1.74 -0.93 -33.08
C THR A 178 0.90 0.11 -33.85
N VAL A 179 0.94 1.38 -33.48
CA VAL A 179 0.17 2.45 -34.13
C VAL A 179 0.73 2.85 -35.49
N THR A 180 2.06 2.79 -35.68
CA THR A 180 2.72 3.13 -36.95
C THR A 180 2.65 2.03 -38.01
N VAL A 181 2.29 0.80 -37.63
CA VAL A 181 2.21 -0.37 -38.53
C VAL A 181 0.77 -0.64 -39.02
N THR A 182 -0.20 0.21 -38.66
CA THR A 182 -1.55 0.12 -39.26
C THR A 182 -1.48 0.64 -40.70
N PRO A 183 -1.71 -0.18 -41.74
CA PRO A 183 -1.72 0.29 -43.11
C PRO A 183 -2.85 1.31 -43.27
N SER A 184 -2.53 2.44 -43.90
CA SER A 184 -3.51 3.42 -44.35
C SER A 184 -4.32 2.80 -45.49
N ASP A 185 -5.38 2.06 -45.15
CA ASP A 185 -6.44 1.65 -46.07
C ASP A 185 -7.61 2.63 -46.03
#